data_AF-A0AAD7WBU6-F1
#
_entry.id   AF-A0AAD7WBU6-F1
#
_cell.length_a   1.000
_cell.length_b   1.000
_cell.length_c   1.000
_cell.angle_alpha   90.00
_cell.angle_beta   90.00
_cell.angle_gamma   90.00
#
_symmetry.space_group_name_H-M   'P 1'
#
loop_
_entity.id
_entity.type
_entity.pdbx_description
1 polymer ?
#
loop_
_entity_poly.entity_id
_entity_poly.type
_entity_poly.pdbx_seq_one_letter_code
_entity_poly.pdbx_strand_id
1 'polypeptide(L)'
;MRKKFSCLQKEISARNMDIERLKAELLKLRNIISSLGKDILALNKEIKNRNEHIEEKEIHISEMRRRNIDLEKLKYVLEYKIKELTMQLEPKEETIKEMKEQIQKMEEELTMISQQNSHLEKIIAELKLKLSATDKESRQATQRVSDMTNVVQRFKGDLHSCVDFIQDPVKLKDSVLELHSGYILKSDEDILQQDRGTSKKGRQRDDLGRKVVISLRRKLAKEVQAHAADKFKWMQDDSTLIKELNDLRRELKLSQDKARDYENQLSVYRRSKTSRSFEFEDGLGTGSVQDLWGAPDGTLEGGETMGGLCGRQTEQ
;
A
#
# COMPACT_ATOMS: atom_id res chain seq x y z
N MET A 1 50.10 54.44 115.49
CA MET A 1 50.49 53.10 114.97
C MET A 1 49.29 52.24 114.54
N ARG A 2 48.28 51.97 115.39
CA ARG A 2 47.15 51.05 115.06
C ARG A 2 46.27 51.43 113.84
N LYS A 3 45.95 52.71 113.64
CA LYS A 3 45.10 53.16 112.51
C LYS A 3 45.76 52.97 111.12
N LYS A 4 47.07 53.23 111.01
CA LYS A 4 47.84 53.00 109.77
C LYS A 4 47.90 51.51 109.42
N PHE A 5 48.10 50.66 110.43
CA PHE A 5 48.08 49.21 110.26
C PHE A 5 46.70 48.70 109.79
N SER A 6 45.60 49.21 110.37
CA SER A 6 44.24 48.86 109.93
C SER A 6 43.92 49.32 108.50
N CYS A 7 44.44 50.47 108.07
CA CYS A 7 44.29 50.96 106.70
C CYS A 7 45.04 50.06 105.70
N LEU A 8 46.30 49.74 106.00
CA LEU A 8 47.10 48.82 105.20
C LEU A 8 46.48 47.42 105.14
N GLN A 9 45.90 46.92 106.23
CA GLN A 9 45.17 45.64 106.25
C GLN A 9 43.96 45.65 105.30
N LYS A 10 43.21 46.75 105.26
CA LYS A 10 42.07 46.93 104.34
C LYS A 10 42.54 47.01 102.88
N GLU A 11 43.61 47.75 102.61
CA GLU A 11 44.21 47.83 101.27
C GLU A 11 44.74 46.48 100.78
N ILE A 12 45.38 45.70 101.67
CA ILE A 12 45.80 44.32 101.38
C ILE A 12 44.60 43.44 101.06
N SER A 13 43.51 43.55 101.83
CA SER A 13 42.28 42.78 101.55
C SER A 13 41.63 43.15 100.22
N ALA A 14 41.59 44.45 99.88
CA ALA A 14 41.04 44.93 98.61
C ALA A 14 41.89 44.45 97.42
N ARG A 15 43.23 44.53 97.52
CA ARG A 15 44.13 44.00 96.49
C ARG A 15 44.01 42.49 96.34
N ASN A 16 43.82 41.74 97.43
CA ASN A 16 43.57 40.31 97.35
C ASN A 16 42.26 40.00 96.62
N MET A 17 41.19 40.77 96.86
CA MET A 17 39.94 40.63 96.10
C MET A 17 40.13 40.94 94.61
N ASP A 18 40.90 41.98 94.25
CA ASP A 18 41.22 42.28 92.86
C ASP A 18 42.08 41.19 92.19
N ILE A 19 43.04 40.62 92.92
CA ILE A 19 43.83 39.48 92.45
C ILE A 19 42.94 38.29 92.14
N GLU A 20 41.99 37.96 93.03
CA GLU A 20 41.06 36.84 92.78
C GLU A 20 40.10 37.13 91.62
N ARG A 21 39.64 38.37 91.46
CA ARG A 21 38.85 38.80 90.29
C ARG A 21 39.64 38.64 88.99
N LEU A 22 40.87 39.13 88.94
CA LEU A 22 41.74 39.01 87.76
C LEU A 22 42.08 37.53 87.46
N LYS A 23 42.30 36.70 88.48
CA LYS A 23 42.48 35.25 88.29
C LYS A 23 41.23 34.61 87.67
N ALA A 24 40.04 34.98 88.14
CA ALA A 24 38.79 34.47 87.58
C ALA A 24 38.58 34.92 86.11
N GLU A 25 38.93 36.15 85.78
CA GLU A 25 38.91 36.66 84.40
C GLU A 25 39.93 35.94 83.51
N LEU A 26 41.15 35.71 84.00
CA LEU A 26 42.17 34.92 83.29
C LEU A 26 41.71 33.49 83.01
N LEU A 27 41.03 32.85 83.97
CA LEU A 27 40.44 31.51 83.77
C LEU A 27 39.34 31.53 82.70
N LYS A 28 38.47 32.54 82.69
CA LYS A 28 37.44 32.71 81.64
C LYS A 28 38.06 32.88 80.26
N LEU A 29 39.03 33.77 80.13
CA LEU A 29 39.72 34.00 78.86
C LEU A 29 40.46 32.74 78.39
N ARG A 30 41.09 31.99 79.30
CA ARG A 30 41.74 30.72 78.98
C ARG A 30 40.75 29.67 78.47
N ASN A 31 39.56 29.60 79.05
CA ASN A 31 38.50 28.70 78.59
C ASN A 31 37.99 29.09 77.19
N ILE A 32 37.82 30.38 76.92
CA ILE A 32 37.43 30.89 75.60
C ILE A 32 38.50 30.59 74.55
N ILE A 33 39.78 30.81 74.87
CA ILE A 33 40.88 30.45 73.96
C ILE A 33 40.86 28.94 73.68
N SER A 34 40.60 28.12 74.69
CA SER A 34 40.49 26.66 74.51
C SER A 34 39.30 26.25 73.65
N SER A 35 38.13 26.89 73.78
CA SER A 35 36.96 26.59 72.94
C SER A 35 37.19 27.03 71.50
N LEU A 36 37.67 28.27 71.29
CA LEU A 36 38.00 28.77 69.95
C LEU A 36 39.06 27.91 69.26
N GLY A 37 40.05 27.40 70.01
CA GLY A 37 41.04 26.45 69.49
C GLY A 37 40.41 25.15 68.99
N LYS A 38 39.40 24.63 69.69
CA LYS A 38 38.65 23.44 69.23
C LYS A 38 37.81 23.73 68.00
N ASP A 39 37.15 24.89 67.95
CA ASP A 39 36.33 25.30 66.81
C ASP A 39 37.19 25.47 65.55
N ILE A 40 38.38 26.07 65.67
CA ILE A 40 39.35 26.18 64.56
C ILE A 40 39.74 24.78 64.05
N LEU A 41 40.00 23.82 64.94
CA LEU A 41 40.34 22.45 64.54
C LEU A 41 39.17 21.76 63.83
N ALA A 42 37.94 21.94 64.32
CA ALA A 42 36.74 21.39 63.69
C ALA A 42 36.51 21.98 62.29
N LEU A 43 36.61 23.31 62.15
CA LEU A 43 36.49 24.01 60.86
C LEU A 43 37.58 23.57 59.88
N ASN A 44 38.82 23.43 60.32
CA ASN A 44 39.91 22.94 59.47
C ASN A 44 39.64 21.51 58.96
N LYS A 45 39.06 20.64 59.79
CA LYS A 45 38.68 19.29 59.38
C LYS A 45 37.54 19.32 58.34
N GLU A 46 36.55 20.18 58.54
CA GLU A 46 35.46 20.37 57.58
C GLU A 46 35.95 20.92 56.24
N ILE A 47 36.86 21.90 56.26
CA ILE A 47 37.51 22.44 55.05
C ILE A 47 38.25 21.31 54.31
N LYS A 48 39.00 20.47 55.03
CA LYS A 48 39.71 19.34 54.42
C LYS A 48 38.74 18.38 53.73
N ASN A 49 37.67 17.97 54.42
CA ASN A 49 36.66 17.08 53.85
C ASN A 49 35.97 17.70 52.63
N ARG A 50 35.66 19.00 52.67
CA ARG A 50 35.08 19.72 51.52
C ARG A 50 36.04 19.74 50.34
N ASN A 51 37.33 19.96 50.58
CA ASN A 51 38.34 19.94 49.52
C ASN A 51 38.46 18.56 48.87
N GLU A 52 38.42 17.48 49.67
CA GLU A 52 38.40 16.09 49.15
C GLU A 52 37.16 15.85 48.26
N HIS A 53 35.98 16.30 48.69
CA HIS A 53 34.77 16.20 47.87
C HIS A 53 34.81 17.07 46.59
N ILE A 54 35.41 18.25 46.65
CA ILE A 54 35.60 19.09 45.46
C ILE A 54 36.51 18.36 44.46
N GLU A 55 37.61 17.77 44.92
CA GLU A 55 38.55 17.02 44.07
C GLU A 55 37.87 15.82 43.39
N GLU A 56 37.06 15.05 44.13
CA GLU A 56 36.26 13.94 43.57
C GLU A 56 35.31 14.42 42.45
N LYS A 57 34.64 15.55 42.67
CA LYS A 57 33.72 16.14 41.68
C LYS A 57 34.47 16.68 40.46
N GLU A 58 35.64 17.27 40.65
CA GLU A 58 36.50 17.74 39.55
C GLU A 58 36.96 16.57 38.67
N ILE A 59 37.35 15.45 39.27
CA ILE A 59 37.70 14.21 38.54
C ILE A 59 36.48 13.75 37.73
N HIS A 60 35.30 13.66 38.34
CA HIS A 60 34.10 13.24 37.63
C HIS A 60 33.74 14.16 36.46
N ILE A 61 33.85 15.47 36.64
CA ILE A 61 33.63 16.46 35.57
C ILE A 61 34.63 16.24 34.43
N SER A 62 35.90 15.98 34.75
CA SER A 62 36.94 15.75 33.74
C SER A 62 36.67 14.50 32.89
N GLU A 63 36.20 13.40 33.51
CA GLU A 63 35.81 12.19 32.82
C GLU A 63 34.60 12.42 31.92
N MET A 64 33.56 13.11 32.43
CA MET A 64 32.37 13.45 31.66
C MET A 64 32.71 14.31 30.45
N ARG A 65 33.64 15.27 30.59
CA ARG A 65 34.15 16.07 29.46
C ARG A 65 34.84 15.19 28.42
N ARG A 66 35.69 14.24 28.84
CA ARG A 66 36.35 13.30 27.91
C ARG A 66 35.33 12.46 27.15
N ARG A 67 34.35 11.89 27.85
CA ARG A 67 33.27 11.11 27.22
C ARG A 67 32.46 11.95 26.23
N ASN A 68 32.19 13.21 26.55
CA ASN A 68 31.47 14.11 25.65
C ASN A 68 32.26 14.36 24.35
N ILE A 69 33.57 14.60 24.45
CA ILE A 69 34.44 14.76 23.28
C ILE A 69 34.44 13.47 22.41
N ASP A 70 34.46 12.30 23.03
CA ASP A 70 34.42 11.04 22.28
C ASP A 70 33.05 10.81 21.61
N LEU A 71 31.95 11.21 22.24
CA LEU A 71 30.61 11.22 21.62
C LEU A 71 30.54 12.18 20.43
N GLU A 72 31.15 13.36 20.51
CA GLU A 72 31.23 14.31 19.40
C GLU A 72 31.98 13.72 18.19
N LYS A 73 33.08 12.99 18.42
CA LYS A 73 33.79 12.28 17.35
C LYS A 73 32.93 11.18 16.74
N LEU A 74 32.24 10.39 17.56
CA LEU A 74 31.34 9.34 17.07
C LEU A 74 30.20 9.93 16.23
N LYS A 75 29.62 11.04 16.68
CA LYS A 75 28.62 11.79 15.92
C LYS A 75 29.16 12.19 14.55
N TYR A 76 30.38 12.73 14.47
CA TYR A 76 30.99 13.11 13.20
C TYR A 76 31.19 11.91 12.25
N VAL A 77 31.65 10.77 12.78
CA VAL A 77 31.82 9.53 11.98
C VAL A 77 30.48 9.03 11.46
N LEU A 78 29.42 9.05 12.30
CA LEU A 78 28.08 8.64 11.89
C LEU A 78 27.48 9.59 10.86
N GLU A 79 27.64 10.90 11.02
CA GLU A 79 27.20 11.89 10.03
C GLU A 79 27.89 11.69 8.67
N TYR A 80 29.18 11.40 8.67
CA TYR A 80 29.90 11.07 7.45
C TYR A 80 29.35 9.78 6.82
N LYS A 81 29.09 8.75 7.63
CA LYS A 81 28.55 7.49 7.12
C LYS A 81 27.15 7.65 6.53
N ILE A 82 26.29 8.44 7.15
CA ILE A 82 24.96 8.78 6.62
C ILE A 82 25.10 9.48 5.26
N LYS A 83 25.98 10.48 5.15
CA LYS A 83 26.23 11.19 3.88
C LYS A 83 26.73 10.25 2.78
N GLU A 84 27.68 9.36 3.11
CA GLU A 84 28.20 8.37 2.17
C GLU A 84 27.09 7.42 1.67
N LEU A 85 26.26 6.90 2.59
CA LEU A 85 25.14 6.02 2.23
C LEU A 85 24.08 6.75 1.41
N THR A 86 23.80 8.02 1.72
CA THR A 86 22.87 8.86 0.96
C THR A 86 23.37 9.06 -0.47
N MET A 87 24.65 9.40 -0.65
CA MET A 87 25.28 9.50 -1.98
C MET A 87 25.25 8.19 -2.78
N GLN A 88 25.24 7.03 -2.11
CA GLN A 88 25.12 5.74 -2.78
C GLN A 88 23.67 5.38 -3.13
N LEU A 89 22.69 5.91 -2.39
CA LEU A 89 21.27 5.69 -2.63
C LEU A 89 20.75 6.50 -3.83
N GLU A 90 21.13 7.77 -3.94
CA GLU A 90 20.71 8.66 -5.04
C GLU A 90 20.82 8.04 -6.45
N PRO A 91 21.97 7.48 -6.90
CA PRO A 91 22.07 6.89 -8.23
C PRO A 91 21.22 5.62 -8.37
N LYS A 92 21.03 4.86 -7.29
CA LYS A 92 20.17 3.68 -7.32
C LYS A 92 18.71 4.08 -7.48
N GLU A 93 18.28 5.14 -6.80
CA GLU A 93 16.93 5.68 -6.96
C GLU A 93 16.68 6.20 -8.39
N GLU A 94 17.67 6.86 -8.99
CA GLU A 94 17.58 7.33 -10.36
C GLU A 94 17.49 6.17 -11.37
N THR A 95 18.32 5.14 -11.23
CA THR A 95 18.22 3.93 -12.08
C THR A 95 16.87 3.21 -11.91
N ILE A 96 16.34 3.11 -10.68
CA ILE A 96 15.02 2.52 -10.44
C ILE A 96 13.94 3.34 -11.14
N LYS A 97 14.04 4.67 -11.11
CA LYS A 97 13.10 5.56 -11.79
C LYS A 97 13.14 5.37 -13.30
N GLU A 98 14.34 5.33 -13.90
CA GLU A 98 14.51 5.06 -15.33
C GLU A 98 13.93 3.70 -15.74
N MET A 99 14.20 2.65 -14.95
CA MET A 99 13.65 1.32 -15.21
C MET A 99 12.12 1.31 -15.11
N LYS A 100 11.53 2.03 -14.15
CA LYS A 100 10.07 2.17 -14.04
C LYS A 100 9.48 2.87 -15.28
N GLU A 101 10.12 3.94 -15.77
CA GLU A 101 9.68 4.62 -16.98
C GLU A 101 9.78 3.73 -18.22
N GLN A 102 10.81 2.89 -18.32
CA GLN A 102 10.93 1.90 -19.40
C GLN A 102 9.84 0.84 -19.33
N ILE A 103 9.57 0.30 -18.14
CA ILE A 103 8.49 -0.66 -17.92
C ILE A 103 7.14 -0.05 -18.33
N GLN A 104 6.87 1.19 -17.93
CA GLN A 104 5.62 1.87 -18.30
C GLN A 104 5.47 2.01 -19.82
N LYS A 105 6.54 2.41 -20.53
CA LYS A 105 6.52 2.49 -22.01
C LYS A 105 6.27 1.13 -22.66
N MET A 106 6.90 0.07 -22.14
CA MET A 106 6.69 -1.28 -22.63
C MET A 106 5.26 -1.77 -22.37
N GLU A 107 4.68 -1.46 -21.21
CA GLU A 107 3.29 -1.77 -20.90
C GLU A 107 2.33 -1.06 -21.86
N GLU A 108 2.55 0.23 -22.13
CA GLU A 108 1.79 1.00 -23.12
C GLU A 108 1.87 0.35 -24.51
N GLU A 109 3.07 -0.02 -24.97
CA GLU A 109 3.27 -0.74 -26.24
C GLU A 109 2.53 -2.09 -26.26
N LEU A 110 2.61 -2.88 -25.18
CA LEU A 110 1.90 -4.14 -25.05
C LEU A 110 0.38 -3.96 -25.13
N THR A 111 -0.17 -2.93 -24.48
CA THR A 111 -1.60 -2.65 -24.57
C THR A 111 -2.02 -2.27 -25.99
N MET A 112 -1.20 -1.47 -26.69
CA MET A 112 -1.45 -1.11 -28.09
C MET A 112 -1.44 -2.34 -29.01
N ILE A 113 -0.46 -3.23 -28.85
CA ILE A 113 -0.38 -4.48 -29.62
C ILE A 113 -1.57 -5.39 -29.31
N SER A 114 -1.97 -5.49 -28.04
CA SER A 114 -3.15 -6.28 -27.64
C SER A 114 -4.42 -5.77 -28.30
N GLN A 115 -4.63 -4.44 -28.32
CA GLN A 115 -5.76 -3.82 -29.01
C GLN A 115 -5.74 -4.08 -30.52
N GLN A 116 -4.57 -3.97 -31.15
CA GLN A 116 -4.39 -4.28 -32.57
C GLN A 116 -4.69 -5.75 -32.88
N ASN A 117 -4.21 -6.68 -32.05
CA ASN A 117 -4.51 -8.11 -32.20
C ASN A 117 -6.01 -8.38 -32.08
N SER A 118 -6.69 -7.81 -31.09
CA SER A 118 -8.14 -7.93 -30.95
C SER A 118 -8.89 -7.37 -32.17
N HIS A 119 -8.40 -6.28 -32.77
CA HIS A 119 -8.97 -5.73 -33.99
C HIS A 119 -8.76 -6.66 -35.19
N LEU A 120 -7.55 -7.21 -35.37
CA LEU A 120 -7.24 -8.15 -36.44
C LEU A 120 -8.05 -9.45 -36.30
N GLU A 121 -8.25 -9.96 -35.10
CA GLU A 121 -9.11 -11.13 -34.84
C GLU A 121 -10.55 -10.89 -35.29
N LYS A 122 -11.11 -9.70 -35.02
CA LYS A 122 -12.44 -9.31 -35.52
C LYS A 122 -12.49 -9.29 -37.04
N ILE A 123 -11.47 -8.73 -37.70
CA ILE A 123 -11.38 -8.71 -39.16
C ILE A 123 -11.30 -10.14 -39.72
N ILE A 124 -10.48 -11.00 -39.14
CA ILE A 124 -10.36 -12.41 -39.54
C ILE A 124 -11.71 -13.12 -39.41
N ALA A 125 -12.43 -12.90 -38.30
CA ALA A 125 -13.76 -13.47 -38.11
C ALA A 125 -14.76 -12.98 -39.17
N GLU A 126 -14.76 -11.67 -39.49
CA GLU A 126 -15.61 -11.10 -40.53
C GLU A 126 -15.30 -11.68 -41.92
N LEU A 127 -14.01 -11.77 -42.28
CA LEU A 127 -13.58 -12.34 -43.55
C LEU A 127 -13.94 -13.83 -43.67
N LYS A 128 -13.80 -14.62 -42.60
CA LYS A 128 -14.24 -16.02 -42.56
C LYS A 128 -15.74 -16.15 -42.80
N LEU A 129 -16.55 -15.28 -42.21
CA LEU A 129 -18.01 -15.26 -42.45
C LEU A 129 -18.34 -14.91 -43.90
N LYS A 130 -17.67 -13.90 -44.47
CA LYS A 130 -17.85 -13.52 -45.90
C LYS A 130 -17.47 -14.67 -46.82
N LEU A 131 -16.33 -15.32 -46.60
CA LEU A 131 -15.89 -16.47 -47.38
C LEU A 131 -16.92 -17.62 -47.33
N SER A 132 -17.42 -17.95 -46.13
CA SER A 132 -18.44 -19.00 -45.97
C SER A 132 -19.75 -18.66 -46.71
N ALA A 133 -20.17 -17.39 -46.70
CA ALA A 133 -21.33 -16.94 -47.43
C ALA A 133 -21.13 -17.05 -48.95
N THR A 134 -19.99 -16.56 -49.48
CA THR A 134 -19.68 -16.62 -50.91
C THR A 134 -19.50 -18.06 -51.40
N ASP A 135 -18.89 -18.94 -50.60
CA ASP A 135 -18.76 -20.37 -50.93
C ASP A 135 -20.13 -21.04 -51.03
N LYS A 136 -21.06 -20.69 -50.14
CA LYS A 136 -22.42 -21.23 -50.16
C LYS A 136 -23.18 -20.76 -51.40
N GLU A 137 -23.03 -19.50 -51.79
CA GLU A 137 -23.63 -18.95 -53.01
C GLU A 137 -23.05 -19.58 -54.27
N SER A 138 -21.72 -19.74 -54.31
CA SER A 138 -21.02 -20.43 -55.40
C SER A 138 -21.50 -21.86 -55.57
N ARG A 139 -21.57 -22.64 -54.47
CA ARG A 139 -22.12 -24.02 -54.50
C ARG A 139 -23.56 -24.05 -55.00
N GLN A 140 -24.40 -23.11 -54.58
CA GLN A 140 -25.78 -23.01 -55.08
C GLN A 140 -25.86 -22.66 -56.56
N ALA A 141 -24.96 -21.82 -57.07
CA ALA A 141 -24.88 -21.50 -58.49
C ALA A 141 -24.42 -22.72 -59.29
N THR A 142 -23.37 -23.43 -58.85
CA THR A 142 -22.90 -24.66 -59.49
C THR A 142 -23.98 -25.74 -59.49
N GLN A 143 -24.73 -25.90 -58.40
CA GLN A 143 -25.85 -26.84 -58.35
C GLN A 143 -26.92 -26.46 -59.37
N ARG A 144 -27.32 -25.17 -59.44
CA ARG A 144 -28.28 -24.69 -60.44
C ARG A 144 -27.82 -24.96 -61.89
N VAL A 145 -26.53 -24.79 -62.18
CA VAL A 145 -25.95 -25.10 -63.49
C VAL A 145 -26.00 -26.60 -63.76
N SER A 146 -25.66 -27.43 -62.78
CA SER A 146 -25.75 -28.90 -62.92
C SER A 146 -27.19 -29.35 -63.16
N ASP A 147 -28.15 -28.85 -62.38
CA ASP A 147 -29.57 -29.14 -62.52
C ASP A 147 -30.07 -28.76 -63.92
N MET A 148 -29.72 -27.55 -64.41
CA MET A 148 -30.07 -27.10 -65.76
C MET A 148 -29.41 -27.95 -66.85
N THR A 149 -28.13 -28.30 -66.68
CA THR A 149 -27.39 -29.16 -67.63
C THR A 149 -28.04 -30.54 -67.72
N ASN A 150 -28.49 -31.11 -66.60
CA ASN A 150 -29.21 -32.37 -66.57
C ASN A 150 -30.56 -32.29 -67.30
N VAL A 151 -31.30 -31.18 -67.13
CA VAL A 151 -32.54 -30.93 -67.88
C VAL A 151 -32.27 -30.87 -69.38
N VAL A 152 -31.24 -30.14 -69.81
CA VAL A 152 -30.84 -30.03 -71.22
C VAL A 152 -30.42 -31.39 -71.79
N GLN A 153 -29.65 -32.19 -71.04
CA GLN A 153 -29.25 -33.54 -71.46
C GLN A 153 -30.44 -34.49 -71.59
N ARG A 154 -31.40 -34.43 -70.65
CA ARG A 154 -32.65 -35.22 -70.75
C ARG A 154 -33.45 -34.81 -71.98
N PHE A 155 -33.65 -33.51 -72.19
CA PHE A 155 -34.35 -32.99 -73.37
C PHE A 155 -33.65 -33.43 -74.67
N LYS A 156 -32.31 -33.38 -74.72
CA LYS A 156 -31.54 -33.87 -75.87
C LYS A 156 -31.77 -35.37 -76.11
N GLY A 157 -31.79 -36.19 -75.06
CA GLY A 157 -32.09 -37.62 -75.14
C GLY A 157 -33.49 -37.89 -75.69
N ASP A 158 -34.49 -37.23 -75.12
CA ASP A 158 -35.89 -37.37 -75.54
C ASP A 158 -36.11 -36.90 -76.99
N LEU A 159 -35.40 -35.84 -77.41
CA LEU A 159 -35.40 -35.38 -78.80
C LEU A 159 -34.75 -36.38 -79.75
N HIS A 160 -33.64 -37.01 -79.35
CA HIS A 160 -33.04 -38.11 -80.13
C HIS A 160 -34.01 -39.28 -80.29
N SER A 161 -34.75 -39.66 -79.24
CA SER A 161 -35.79 -40.68 -79.34
C SER A 161 -36.95 -40.29 -80.27
N CYS A 162 -37.27 -39.00 -80.39
CA CYS A 162 -38.26 -38.53 -81.36
C CYS A 162 -37.77 -38.64 -82.81
N VAL A 163 -36.47 -38.41 -83.04
CA VAL A 163 -35.85 -38.53 -84.37
C VAL A 163 -35.92 -39.97 -84.90
N ASP A 164 -35.90 -40.98 -84.03
CA ASP A 164 -36.05 -42.39 -84.43
C ASP A 164 -37.43 -42.69 -85.06
N PHE A 165 -38.45 -41.89 -84.77
CA PHE A 165 -39.80 -42.03 -85.33
C PHE A 165 -40.04 -41.21 -86.60
N ILE A 166 -39.00 -40.62 -87.22
CA ILE A 166 -39.14 -39.76 -88.41
C ILE A 166 -39.83 -40.45 -89.60
N GLN A 167 -39.74 -41.78 -89.70
CA GLN A 167 -40.38 -42.55 -90.79
C GLN A 167 -41.85 -42.89 -90.50
N ASP A 168 -42.36 -42.63 -89.29
CA ASP A 168 -43.75 -42.91 -88.88
C ASP A 168 -44.46 -41.62 -88.41
N PRO A 169 -45.22 -40.94 -89.30
CA PRO A 169 -45.73 -39.59 -89.07
C PRO A 169 -46.77 -39.49 -87.93
N VAL A 170 -47.46 -40.59 -87.57
CA VAL A 170 -48.44 -40.58 -86.48
C VAL A 170 -47.73 -40.63 -85.14
N LYS A 171 -46.76 -41.53 -84.98
CA LYS A 171 -45.98 -41.67 -83.74
C LYS A 171 -45.05 -40.48 -83.49
N LEU A 172 -44.53 -39.86 -84.54
CA LEU A 172 -43.74 -38.62 -84.42
C LEU A 172 -44.57 -37.47 -83.87
N LYS A 173 -45.83 -37.33 -84.30
CA LYS A 173 -46.73 -36.28 -83.80
C LYS A 173 -47.01 -36.47 -82.30
N ASP A 174 -47.28 -37.69 -81.88
CA ASP A 174 -47.61 -37.99 -80.49
C ASP A 174 -46.39 -37.81 -79.56
N SER A 175 -45.19 -38.22 -79.99
CA SER A 175 -43.95 -38.03 -79.21
C SER A 175 -43.54 -36.55 -79.09
N VAL A 176 -43.77 -35.74 -80.13
CA VAL A 176 -43.54 -34.28 -80.08
C VAL A 176 -44.55 -33.58 -79.17
N LEU A 177 -45.82 -34.01 -79.15
CA LEU A 177 -46.83 -33.50 -78.21
C LEU A 177 -46.46 -33.84 -76.76
N GLU A 178 -45.94 -35.05 -76.52
CA GLU A 178 -45.47 -35.48 -75.20
C GLU A 178 -44.27 -34.63 -74.72
N LEU A 179 -43.28 -34.39 -75.59
CA LEU A 179 -42.18 -33.45 -75.33
C LEU A 179 -42.66 -32.03 -74.99
N HIS A 180 -43.58 -31.47 -75.78
CA HIS A 180 -44.13 -30.14 -75.55
C HIS A 180 -44.86 -30.06 -74.20
N SER A 181 -45.67 -31.06 -73.87
CA SER A 181 -46.38 -31.11 -72.57
C SER A 181 -45.43 -31.28 -71.38
N GLY A 182 -44.33 -32.03 -71.56
CA GLY A 182 -43.38 -32.38 -70.52
C GLY A 182 -42.43 -31.26 -70.14
N TYR A 183 -41.95 -30.47 -71.11
CA TYR A 183 -40.92 -29.45 -70.86
C TYR A 183 -41.44 -28.01 -70.88
N ILE A 184 -42.58 -27.72 -71.52
CA ILE A 184 -43.11 -26.35 -71.65
C ILE A 184 -44.29 -26.09 -70.71
N LEU A 185 -45.23 -27.03 -70.55
CA LEU A 185 -46.34 -26.84 -69.59
C LEU A 185 -45.91 -27.02 -68.13
N LYS A 186 -45.00 -27.97 -67.85
CA LYS A 186 -44.49 -28.20 -66.49
C LYS A 186 -43.49 -27.14 -66.02
N SER A 187 -42.74 -26.51 -66.94
CA SER A 187 -41.82 -25.43 -66.57
C SER A 187 -42.55 -24.23 -65.97
N ASP A 188 -43.72 -23.88 -66.48
CA ASP A 188 -44.51 -22.75 -65.99
C ASP A 188 -45.09 -23.00 -64.58
N GLU A 189 -45.50 -24.24 -64.26
CA GLU A 189 -45.94 -24.58 -62.91
C GLU A 189 -44.80 -24.65 -61.89
N ASP A 190 -43.62 -25.16 -62.27
CA ASP A 190 -42.46 -25.27 -61.38
C ASP A 190 -41.88 -23.88 -61.04
N ILE A 191 -41.85 -22.95 -62.00
CA ILE A 191 -41.45 -21.55 -61.78
C ILE A 191 -42.38 -20.88 -60.74
N LEU A 192 -43.69 -21.11 -60.84
CA LEU A 192 -44.69 -20.57 -59.91
C LEU A 192 -44.62 -21.21 -58.51
N GLN A 193 -44.18 -22.47 -58.38
CA GLN A 193 -43.98 -23.12 -57.07
C GLN A 193 -42.67 -22.69 -56.40
N GLN A 194 -41.59 -22.49 -57.17
CA GLN A 194 -40.30 -22.04 -56.65
C GLN A 194 -40.41 -20.65 -56.00
N ASP A 195 -41.22 -19.75 -56.57
CA ASP A 195 -41.47 -18.41 -56.05
C ASP A 195 -42.38 -18.38 -54.80
N ARG A 196 -43.29 -19.37 -54.66
CA ARG A 196 -44.01 -19.58 -53.40
C ARG A 196 -43.12 -20.19 -52.31
N GLY A 197 -42.13 -21.01 -52.69
CA GLY A 197 -41.15 -21.64 -51.79
C GLY A 197 -40.11 -20.66 -51.23
N THR A 198 -39.66 -19.70 -52.03
CA THR A 198 -38.80 -18.58 -51.59
C THR A 198 -39.54 -17.68 -50.59
N SER A 199 -40.82 -17.41 -50.80
CA SER A 199 -41.65 -16.62 -49.86
C SER A 199 -41.85 -17.32 -48.50
N LYS A 200 -42.06 -18.65 -48.46
CA LYS A 200 -42.15 -19.41 -47.20
C LYS A 200 -40.82 -19.47 -46.44
N LYS A 201 -39.68 -19.62 -47.14
CA LYS A 201 -38.33 -19.58 -46.53
C LYS A 201 -37.98 -18.18 -45.99
N GLY A 202 -38.46 -17.11 -46.63
CA GLY A 202 -38.36 -15.74 -46.13
C GLY A 202 -39.09 -15.57 -44.79
N ARG A 203 -40.35 -15.99 -44.71
CA ARG A 203 -41.15 -15.94 -43.47
C ARG A 203 -40.51 -16.73 -42.32
N GLN A 204 -39.94 -17.89 -42.60
CA GLN A 204 -39.29 -18.72 -41.58
C GLN A 204 -37.95 -18.13 -41.10
N ARG A 205 -37.22 -17.41 -41.96
CA ARG A 205 -36.05 -16.61 -41.55
C ARG A 205 -36.46 -15.45 -40.65
N ASP A 206 -37.56 -14.77 -40.96
CA ASP A 206 -38.05 -13.64 -40.16
C ASP A 206 -38.54 -14.09 -38.78
N ASP A 207 -39.22 -15.23 -38.68
CA ASP A 207 -39.67 -15.80 -37.41
C ASP A 207 -38.49 -16.25 -36.53
N LEU A 208 -37.44 -16.83 -37.13
CA LEU A 208 -36.19 -17.15 -36.43
C LEU A 208 -35.45 -15.87 -36.01
N GLY A 209 -35.39 -14.87 -36.87
CA GLY A 209 -34.81 -13.56 -36.58
C GLY A 209 -35.49 -12.87 -35.39
N ARG A 210 -36.83 -12.88 -35.35
CA ARG A 210 -37.62 -12.36 -34.22
C ARG A 210 -37.34 -13.13 -32.94
N LYS A 211 -37.26 -14.47 -32.98
CA LYS A 211 -36.93 -15.30 -31.81
C LYS A 211 -35.53 -15.00 -31.28
N VAL A 212 -34.55 -14.80 -32.16
CA VAL A 212 -33.18 -14.42 -31.77
C VAL A 212 -33.19 -13.05 -31.09
N VAL A 213 -33.83 -12.04 -31.68
CA VAL A 213 -33.95 -10.70 -31.09
C VAL A 213 -34.63 -10.72 -29.72
N ILE A 214 -35.70 -11.50 -29.56
CA ILE A 214 -36.38 -11.66 -28.26
C ILE A 214 -35.45 -12.32 -27.23
N SER A 215 -34.69 -13.34 -27.63
CA SER A 215 -33.74 -14.00 -26.72
C SER A 215 -32.59 -13.08 -26.31
N LEU A 216 -32.07 -12.26 -27.23
CA LEU A 216 -31.04 -11.26 -26.96
C LEU A 216 -31.56 -10.16 -26.03
N ARG A 217 -32.77 -9.64 -26.26
CA ARG A 217 -33.40 -8.68 -25.35
C ARG A 217 -33.58 -9.25 -23.94
N ARG A 218 -33.95 -10.52 -23.83
CA ARG A 218 -34.08 -11.20 -22.53
C ARG A 218 -32.72 -11.40 -21.84
N LYS A 219 -31.66 -11.71 -22.58
CA LYS A 219 -30.28 -11.78 -22.05
C LYS A 219 -29.79 -10.43 -21.56
N LEU A 220 -29.98 -9.37 -22.37
CA LEU A 220 -29.63 -8.01 -22.01
C LEU A 220 -30.36 -7.54 -20.75
N ALA A 221 -31.67 -7.81 -20.63
CA ALA A 221 -32.43 -7.49 -19.43
C ALA A 221 -31.89 -8.22 -18.18
N LYS A 222 -31.47 -9.49 -18.33
CA LYS A 222 -30.84 -10.25 -17.24
C LYS A 222 -29.48 -9.67 -16.85
N GLU A 223 -28.64 -9.29 -17.81
CA GLU A 223 -27.34 -8.67 -17.52
C GLU A 223 -27.49 -7.30 -16.85
N VAL A 224 -28.43 -6.47 -17.31
CA VAL A 224 -28.72 -5.18 -16.66
C VAL A 224 -29.19 -5.40 -15.22
N GLN A 225 -30.02 -6.41 -14.96
CA GLN A 225 -30.47 -6.75 -13.62
C GLN A 225 -29.34 -7.31 -12.74
N ALA A 226 -28.46 -8.15 -13.31
CA ALA A 226 -27.28 -8.66 -12.61
C ALA A 226 -26.31 -7.53 -12.26
N HIS A 227 -26.03 -6.64 -13.21
CA HIS A 227 -25.18 -5.46 -12.99
C HIS A 227 -25.78 -4.51 -11.95
N ALA A 228 -27.10 -4.36 -11.90
CA ALA A 228 -27.76 -3.57 -10.86
C ALA A 228 -27.61 -4.21 -9.47
N ALA A 229 -27.73 -5.54 -9.38
CA ALA A 229 -27.52 -6.28 -8.13
C ALA A 229 -26.06 -6.23 -7.67
N ASP A 230 -25.10 -6.35 -8.59
CA ASP A 230 -23.68 -6.24 -8.28
C ASP A 230 -23.32 -4.82 -7.85
N LYS A 231 -23.82 -3.79 -8.55
CA LYS A 231 -23.64 -2.40 -8.13
C LYS A 231 -24.17 -2.16 -6.71
N PHE A 232 -25.30 -2.75 -6.35
CA PHE A 232 -25.83 -2.67 -4.99
C PHE A 232 -24.89 -3.33 -3.96
N LYS A 233 -24.37 -4.53 -4.27
CA LYS A 233 -23.38 -5.20 -3.41
C LYS A 233 -22.11 -4.37 -3.25
N TRP A 234 -21.56 -3.86 -4.35
CA TRP A 234 -20.38 -2.98 -4.32
C TRP A 234 -20.62 -1.75 -3.45
N MET A 235 -21.78 -1.10 -3.55
CA MET A 235 -22.11 0.05 -2.68
C MET A 235 -22.29 -0.35 -1.21
N GLN A 236 -22.80 -1.55 -0.93
CA GLN A 236 -22.92 -2.07 0.43
C GLN A 236 -21.54 -2.35 1.03
N ASP A 237 -20.65 -3.00 0.27
CA ASP A 237 -19.28 -3.31 0.66
C ASP A 237 -18.47 -2.03 0.85
N ASP A 238 -18.63 -1.05 -0.04
CA ASP A 238 -18.01 0.27 0.08
C ASP A 238 -18.49 0.99 1.35
N SER A 239 -19.78 0.90 1.68
CA SER A 239 -20.32 1.42 2.94
C SER A 239 -19.72 0.74 4.18
N THR A 240 -19.50 -0.58 4.14
CA THR A 240 -18.85 -1.29 5.25
C THR A 240 -17.37 -0.94 5.37
N LEU A 241 -16.64 -0.88 4.25
CA LEU A 241 -15.23 -0.49 4.22
C LEU A 241 -15.02 0.94 4.71
N ILE A 242 -15.92 1.87 4.35
CA ILE A 242 -15.88 3.24 4.88
C ILE A 242 -16.08 3.26 6.40
N LYS A 243 -16.95 2.40 6.95
CA LYS A 243 -17.12 2.29 8.41
C LYS A 243 -15.86 1.76 9.07
N GLU A 244 -15.30 0.66 8.56
CA GLU A 244 -14.07 0.06 9.07
C GLU A 244 -12.88 1.04 8.99
N LEU A 245 -12.72 1.75 7.88
CA LEU A 245 -11.70 2.79 7.72
C LEU A 245 -11.85 3.90 8.77
N ASN A 246 -13.09 4.32 9.05
CA ASN A 246 -13.36 5.35 10.04
C ASN A 246 -13.15 4.86 11.48
N ASP A 247 -13.44 3.59 11.76
CA ASP A 247 -13.15 2.97 13.05
C ASP A 247 -11.64 2.84 13.26
N LEU A 248 -10.89 2.34 12.27
CA LEU A 248 -9.42 2.28 12.29
C LEU A 248 -8.78 3.66 12.45
N ARG A 249 -9.32 4.71 11.80
CA ARG A 249 -8.87 6.09 12.00
C ARG A 249 -9.11 6.58 13.43
N ARG A 250 -10.25 6.22 14.04
CA ARG A 250 -10.54 6.54 15.45
C ARG A 250 -9.59 5.81 16.38
N GLU A 251 -9.33 4.52 16.15
CA GLU A 251 -8.39 3.73 16.94
C GLU A 251 -6.96 4.24 16.82
N LEU A 252 -6.51 4.58 15.60
CA LEU A 252 -5.20 5.17 15.36
C LEU A 252 -5.05 6.49 16.12
N LYS A 253 -6.06 7.36 16.08
CA LYS A 253 -6.06 8.62 16.83
C LYS A 253 -5.99 8.37 18.33
N LEU A 254 -6.79 7.45 18.86
CA LEU A 254 -6.74 7.08 20.28
C LEU A 254 -5.38 6.51 20.68
N SER A 255 -4.74 5.72 19.82
CA SER A 255 -3.39 5.18 20.06
C SER A 255 -2.33 6.28 20.03
N GLN A 256 -2.45 7.24 19.12
CA GLN A 256 -1.56 8.41 19.05
C GLN A 256 -1.73 9.32 20.26
N ASP A 257 -2.96 9.56 20.70
CA ASP A 257 -3.24 10.36 21.89
C ASP A 257 -2.70 9.66 23.15
N LYS A 258 -2.87 8.33 23.29
CA LYS A 258 -2.24 7.55 24.35
C LYS A 258 -0.71 7.62 24.30
N ALA A 259 -0.11 7.51 23.12
CA ALA A 259 1.35 7.63 22.96
C ALA A 259 1.84 9.02 23.41
N ARG A 260 1.13 10.09 23.03
CA ARG A 260 1.41 11.46 23.48
C ARG A 260 1.24 11.61 24.98
N ASP A 261 0.21 11.03 25.57
CA ASP A 261 0.00 11.05 27.02
C ASP A 261 1.12 10.31 27.77
N TYR A 262 1.59 9.18 27.25
CA TYR A 262 2.75 8.48 27.80
C TYR A 262 4.05 9.26 27.63
N GLU A 263 4.27 9.92 26.49
CA GLU A 263 5.42 10.83 26.29
C GLU A 263 5.36 12.02 27.25
N ASN A 264 4.17 12.60 27.46
CA ASN A 264 3.95 13.68 28.40
C ASN A 264 4.18 13.21 29.85
N GLN A 265 3.68 12.04 30.24
CA GLN A 265 3.95 11.44 31.55
C GLN A 265 5.44 11.10 31.73
N LEU A 266 6.13 10.61 30.70
CA LEU A 266 7.57 10.35 30.72
C LEU A 266 8.37 11.65 30.81
N SER A 267 7.94 12.72 30.14
CA SER A 267 8.59 14.03 30.22
C SER A 267 8.38 14.70 31.59
N VAL A 268 7.19 14.59 32.17
CA VAL A 268 6.89 15.01 33.54
C VAL A 268 7.65 14.15 34.54
N TYR A 269 7.73 12.84 34.34
CA TYR A 269 8.51 11.93 35.19
C TYR A 269 10.01 12.23 35.10
N ARG A 270 10.55 12.51 33.91
CA ARG A 270 11.93 13.02 33.73
C ARG A 270 12.11 14.33 34.48
N ARG A 271 11.18 15.29 34.34
CA ARG A 271 11.25 16.61 34.99
C ARG A 271 11.12 16.51 36.51
N SER A 272 10.27 15.62 37.02
CA SER A 272 10.15 15.33 38.44
C SER A 272 11.33 14.53 38.96
N LYS A 273 11.96 13.65 38.17
CA LYS A 273 13.20 12.97 38.55
C LYS A 273 14.35 13.97 38.60
N THR A 274 14.39 14.95 37.69
CA THR A 274 15.33 16.08 37.72
C THR A 274 15.07 17.03 38.90
N SER A 275 13.81 17.23 39.30
CA SER A 275 13.44 18.08 40.45
C SER A 275 13.62 17.35 41.79
N ARG A 276 13.37 16.04 41.84
CA ARG A 276 13.55 15.18 43.01
C ARG A 276 14.99 14.74 43.18
N SER A 277 15.81 14.71 42.11
CA SER A 277 17.27 14.71 42.25
C SER A 277 17.79 16.05 42.77
N PHE A 278 17.10 17.16 42.51
CA PHE A 278 17.45 18.46 43.09
C PHE A 278 17.03 18.61 44.56
N GLU A 279 15.97 17.91 45.01
CA GLU A 279 15.54 17.89 46.42
C GLU A 279 16.13 16.72 47.25
N PHE A 280 16.72 15.70 46.61
CA PHE A 280 17.34 14.56 47.32
C PHE A 280 18.89 14.54 47.24
N GLU A 281 19.51 15.50 46.53
CA GLU A 281 20.97 15.73 46.58
C GLU A 281 21.43 16.50 47.84
N ASP A 282 20.57 16.67 48.85
CA ASP A 282 20.99 17.04 50.22
C ASP A 282 21.22 15.79 51.13
N GLY A 283 21.17 14.57 50.59
CA GLY A 283 21.33 13.36 51.41
C GLY A 283 21.86 12.14 50.67
N LEU A 284 23.20 11.99 50.69
CA LEU A 284 23.97 10.74 50.55
C LEU A 284 23.93 10.03 49.18
N GLY A 285 25.11 10.00 48.53
CA GLY A 285 25.35 9.19 47.35
C GLY A 285 25.60 7.71 47.65
N THR A 286 25.40 6.87 46.63
CA THR A 286 26.32 5.78 46.18
C THR A 286 25.75 5.06 44.95
N GLY A 287 26.55 4.96 43.89
CA GLY A 287 26.87 3.70 43.17
C GLY A 287 25.82 2.92 42.34
N SER A 288 25.97 3.04 41.00
CA SER A 288 25.98 1.97 39.96
C SER A 288 24.77 1.03 39.76
N VAL A 289 24.17 1.05 38.56
CA VAL A 289 23.95 -0.15 37.70
C VAL A 289 23.95 0.29 36.22
N GLN A 290 24.64 -0.50 35.41
CA GLN A 290 24.82 -0.42 33.96
C GLN A 290 23.53 -0.37 33.14
N ASP A 291 23.61 0.41 32.06
CA ASP A 291 22.76 0.30 30.88
C ASP A 291 22.93 -1.08 30.22
N LEU A 292 21.82 -1.79 30.06
CA LEU A 292 21.65 -2.90 29.15
C LEU A 292 20.32 -2.65 28.43
N TRP A 293 20.31 -2.92 27.11
CA TRP A 293 19.18 -2.81 26.15
C TRP A 293 18.94 -1.37 25.65
N GLY A 294 19.32 -1.00 24.41
CA GLY A 294 19.14 -1.74 23.16
C GLY A 294 17.91 -1.17 22.45
N ALA A 295 18.11 -0.12 21.66
CA ALA A 295 17.07 0.41 20.78
C ALA A 295 16.91 -0.53 19.57
N PRO A 296 15.68 -0.98 19.22
CA PRO A 296 15.41 -1.43 17.88
C PRO A 296 14.93 -0.23 17.05
N ASP A 297 15.73 0.12 16.05
CA ASP A 297 15.25 0.76 14.83
C ASP A 297 14.14 -0.12 14.22
N GLY A 298 13.04 0.51 13.86
CA GLY A 298 11.89 -0.10 13.20
C GLY A 298 11.36 0.84 12.14
N THR A 299 12.16 1.09 11.10
CA THR A 299 11.70 1.63 9.82
C THR A 299 10.80 0.60 9.15
N LEU A 300 9.49 0.83 9.21
CA LEU A 300 8.50 0.18 8.34
C LEU A 300 8.29 1.09 7.12
N GLU A 301 9.16 0.96 6.13
CA GLU A 301 8.79 1.25 4.74
C GLU A 301 8.16 -0.02 4.15
N GLY A 302 6.84 -0.02 4.07
CA GLY A 302 6.05 -1.00 3.34
C GLY A 302 5.18 -0.26 2.33
N GLY A 303 5.77 0.10 1.20
CA GLY A 303 5.02 0.54 0.02
C GLY A 303 4.45 -0.68 -0.70
N GLU A 304 3.22 -1.08 -0.34
CA GLU A 304 2.43 -1.99 -1.17
C GLU A 304 1.61 -1.17 -2.16
N THR A 305 2.07 -1.19 -3.41
CA THR A 305 1.28 -0.81 -4.57
C THR A 305 0.16 -1.82 -4.79
N MET A 306 -1.06 -1.29 -4.76
CA MET A 306 -2.26 -1.88 -5.35
C MET A 306 -2.00 -2.41 -6.77
N GLY A 307 -2.36 -3.66 -7.03
CA GLY A 307 -2.24 -4.29 -8.35
C GLY A 307 -3.00 -5.61 -8.46
N GLY A 308 -4.33 -5.51 -8.61
CA GLY A 308 -5.22 -6.41 -9.35
C GLY A 308 -5.07 -7.94 -9.25
N LEU A 309 -5.97 -8.57 -8.50
CA LEU A 309 -6.41 -9.94 -8.77
C LEU A 309 -7.73 -9.89 -9.56
N CYS A 310 -7.69 -10.28 -10.83
CA CYS A 310 -8.85 -10.70 -11.59
C CYS A 310 -8.51 -12.02 -12.29
N GLY A 311 -9.42 -13.00 -12.22
CA GLY A 311 -9.42 -14.17 -13.10
C GLY A 311 -9.26 -15.52 -12.40
N ARG A 312 -10.37 -16.07 -11.91
CA ARG A 312 -10.56 -17.51 -11.69
C ARG A 312 -11.32 -18.10 -12.88
N GLN A 313 -11.03 -19.38 -13.16
CA GLN A 313 -11.82 -20.36 -13.95
C GLN A 313 -11.77 -20.15 -15.47
N THR A 314 -11.71 -21.16 -16.35
CA THR A 314 -11.97 -22.62 -16.37
C THR A 314 -11.63 -23.10 -17.79
N GLU A 315 -11.41 -24.41 -18.00
CA GLU A 315 -11.50 -25.23 -19.25
C GLU A 315 -10.42 -26.34 -19.13
N GLN A 316 -10.60 -27.66 -19.30
CA GLN A 316 -11.55 -28.50 -20.06
C GLN A 316 -11.92 -27.99 -21.44
#